data_AF-S0FJQ4-F1
#
_entry.id   AF-S0FJQ4-F1
#
_cell.length_a   1.000
_cell.length_b   1.000
_cell.length_c   1.000
_cell.angle_alpha   90.00
_cell.angle_beta   90.00
_cell.angle_gamma   90.00
#
_symmetry.space_group_name_H-M   'P 1'
#
loop_
_entity.id
_entity.type
_entity.pdbx_description
1 polymer ?
#
loop_
_entity_poly.entity_id
_entity_poly.type
_entity_poly.pdbx_seq_one_letter_code
_entity_poly.pdbx_strand_id
1 'polypeptide(L)'
;MKRIFDSEKGVDMLINEYARKSGVKIGKLFNNAIYCWFLPAAKTLQVEASFILQQEEAGELDQWTIKQSISRGVTWLGKYPVENCNILKSILLHFTCTPWSVTQEDNRNDFVKEMFSQAESKLKECDPNYRSFNACLGNFGEDICDHWDKVWNEKIMYDVISYIVFGEEAQKEFTWYEAISILKEIEVVANEKYGVK
;
A
#
# COMPACT_ATOMS: atom_id res chain seq x y z
N MET A 1 -1.86 4.48 -41.60
CA MET A 1 -2.10 4.02 -40.21
C MET A 1 -1.74 5.18 -39.30
N LYS A 2 -2.68 5.79 -38.57
CA LYS A 2 -2.33 6.83 -37.58
C LYS A 2 -1.43 6.16 -36.54
N ARG A 3 -0.21 6.67 -36.35
CA ARG A 3 0.66 6.23 -35.26
C ARG A 3 -0.06 6.56 -33.94
N ILE A 4 -0.31 5.53 -33.14
CA ILE A 4 -0.89 5.68 -31.80
C ILE A 4 0.19 6.16 -30.80
N PHE A 5 1.47 5.91 -31.13
CA PHE A 5 2.64 6.28 -30.33
C PHE A 5 3.71 6.93 -31.21
N ASP A 6 4.41 7.93 -30.67
CA ASP A 6 5.58 8.52 -31.32
C ASP A 6 6.84 7.73 -30.92
N SER A 7 7.02 6.56 -31.52
CA SER A 7 8.13 5.66 -31.25
C SER A 7 9.37 6.00 -32.10
N GLU A 8 10.54 5.91 -31.48
CA GLU A 8 11.82 6.00 -32.17
C GLU A 8 12.01 4.83 -33.15
N LYS A 9 12.78 5.07 -34.23
CA LYS A 9 13.00 4.08 -35.29
C LYS A 9 13.57 2.75 -34.77
N GLY A 10 14.43 2.79 -33.76
CA GLY A 10 15.00 1.57 -33.15
C GLY A 10 13.94 0.74 -32.41
N VAL A 11 13.01 1.40 -31.71
CA VAL A 11 11.90 0.74 -31.01
C VAL A 11 10.96 0.07 -32.01
N ASP A 12 10.65 0.73 -33.13
CA ASP A 12 9.87 0.13 -34.21
C ASP A 12 10.53 -1.12 -34.79
N MET A 13 11.85 -1.12 -34.97
CA MET A 13 12.58 -2.28 -35.45
C MET A 13 12.46 -3.47 -34.47
N LEU A 14 12.63 -3.22 -33.18
CA LEU A 14 12.51 -4.25 -32.15
C LEU A 14 11.10 -4.83 -32.05
N ILE A 15 10.08 -3.97 -32.01
CA ILE A 15 8.67 -4.39 -31.90
C ILE A 15 8.27 -5.23 -33.12
N ASN A 16 8.62 -4.79 -34.33
CA ASN A 16 8.28 -5.50 -35.56
C ASN A 16 8.99 -6.85 -35.64
N GLU A 17 10.27 -6.92 -35.29
CA GLU A 17 11.03 -8.17 -35.30
C GLU A 17 10.52 -9.16 -34.24
N TYR A 18 10.18 -8.67 -33.04
CA TYR A 18 9.55 -9.49 -32.02
C TYR A 18 8.18 -10.01 -32.45
N ALA A 19 7.30 -9.15 -32.97
CA ALA A 19 5.97 -9.54 -33.45
C ALA A 19 6.06 -10.58 -34.58
N ARG A 20 7.02 -10.40 -35.51
CA ARG A 20 7.28 -11.33 -36.60
C ARG A 20 7.75 -12.71 -36.11
N LYS A 21 8.66 -12.77 -35.13
CA LYS A 21 9.21 -14.03 -34.60
C LYS A 21 8.26 -14.76 -33.65
N SER A 22 7.55 -14.01 -32.80
CA SER A 22 6.69 -14.58 -31.75
C SER A 22 5.24 -14.80 -32.20
N GLY A 23 4.80 -14.19 -33.30
CA GLY A 23 3.40 -14.18 -33.72
C GLY A 23 2.47 -13.36 -32.80
N VAL A 24 3.01 -12.66 -31.81
CA VAL A 24 2.23 -11.85 -30.87
C VAL A 24 1.77 -10.56 -31.53
N LYS A 25 0.47 -10.24 -31.38
CA LYS A 25 -0.08 -8.95 -31.81
C LYS A 25 0.56 -7.81 -31.00
N ILE A 26 1.02 -6.77 -31.69
CA ILE A 26 1.66 -5.59 -31.10
C ILE A 26 0.81 -4.97 -29.98
N GLY A 27 -0.51 -4.87 -30.16
CA GLY A 27 -1.41 -4.35 -29.12
C GLY A 27 -1.41 -5.18 -27.83
N LYS A 28 -1.28 -6.52 -27.93
CA LYS A 28 -1.17 -7.40 -26.75
C LYS A 28 0.16 -7.20 -26.03
N LEU A 29 1.25 -6.98 -26.79
CA LEU A 29 2.56 -6.66 -26.21
C LEU A 29 2.50 -5.35 -25.43
N PHE A 30 1.88 -4.31 -26.00
CA PHE A 30 1.73 -3.02 -25.33
C PHE A 30 0.85 -3.09 -24.08
N ASN A 31 -0.31 -3.75 -24.14
CA ASN A 31 -1.16 -3.92 -22.97
C ASN A 31 -0.40 -4.61 -21.83
N ASN A 32 0.32 -5.68 -22.15
CA ASN A 32 1.16 -6.37 -21.15
C ASN A 32 2.24 -5.46 -20.58
N ALA A 33 2.92 -4.67 -21.41
CA ALA A 33 3.94 -3.73 -20.95
C ALA A 33 3.37 -2.66 -20.02
N ILE A 34 2.18 -2.14 -20.34
CA ILE A 34 1.46 -1.18 -19.49
C ILE A 34 1.12 -1.82 -18.15
N TYR A 35 0.53 -3.02 -18.13
CA TYR A 35 0.25 -3.71 -16.87
C TYR A 35 1.51 -3.98 -16.06
N CYS A 36 2.61 -4.42 -16.69
CA CYS A 36 3.88 -4.63 -16.00
C CYS A 36 4.48 -3.34 -15.43
N TRP A 37 4.20 -2.19 -16.05
CA TRP A 37 4.67 -0.90 -15.56
C TRP A 37 3.93 -0.46 -14.30
N PHE A 38 2.59 -0.55 -14.31
CA PHE A 38 1.76 -0.04 -13.22
C PHE A 38 1.53 -1.05 -12.09
N LEU A 39 1.43 -2.35 -12.41
CA LEU A 39 1.13 -3.36 -11.40
C LEU A 39 2.42 -3.86 -10.72
N PRO A 40 2.34 -4.21 -9.43
CA PRO A 40 3.40 -4.96 -8.78
C PRO A 40 3.57 -6.36 -9.40
N ALA A 41 4.79 -6.88 -9.33
CA ALA A 41 5.17 -8.22 -9.76
C ALA A 41 4.86 -9.28 -8.69
N ALA A 42 5.09 -8.96 -7.41
CA ALA A 42 4.85 -9.79 -6.25
C ALA A 42 3.39 -10.24 -6.24
N LYS A 43 3.17 -11.56 -6.27
CA LYS A 43 1.87 -12.14 -6.58
C LYS A 43 0.73 -11.63 -5.68
N THR A 44 0.98 -11.48 -4.39
CA THR A 44 -0.01 -10.97 -3.43
C THR A 44 -0.45 -9.55 -3.78
N LEU A 45 0.51 -8.63 -3.97
CA LEU A 45 0.23 -7.24 -4.29
C LEU A 45 -0.40 -7.12 -5.69
N GLN A 46 0.04 -7.95 -6.63
CA GLN A 46 -0.48 -7.99 -7.99
C GLN A 46 -1.97 -8.36 -8.01
N VAL A 47 -2.38 -9.33 -7.19
CA VAL A 47 -3.79 -9.73 -7.09
C VAL A 47 -4.63 -8.56 -6.57
N GLU A 48 -4.18 -7.87 -5.52
CA GLU A 48 -4.89 -6.72 -4.96
C GLU A 48 -5.00 -5.55 -5.96
N ALA A 49 -3.90 -5.21 -6.64
CA ALA A 49 -3.89 -4.14 -7.64
C ALA A 49 -4.75 -4.49 -8.87
N SER A 50 -4.72 -5.75 -9.31
CA SER A 50 -5.58 -6.23 -10.40
C SER A 50 -7.05 -6.21 -10.00
N PHE A 51 -7.36 -6.55 -8.75
CA PHE A 51 -8.72 -6.54 -8.23
C PHE A 51 -9.30 -5.11 -8.21
N ILE A 52 -8.55 -4.14 -7.71
CA ILE A 52 -8.95 -2.71 -7.75
C ILE A 52 -9.27 -2.29 -9.18
N LEU A 53 -8.39 -2.61 -10.14
CA LEU A 53 -8.58 -2.21 -11.53
C LEU A 53 -9.84 -2.86 -12.15
N GLN A 54 -10.07 -4.15 -11.87
CA GLN A 54 -11.27 -4.86 -12.36
C GLN A 54 -12.57 -4.27 -11.78
N GLN A 55 -12.56 -3.89 -10.51
CA GLN A 55 -13.72 -3.26 -9.87
C GLN A 55 -13.97 -1.85 -10.41
N GLU A 56 -12.92 -1.08 -10.69
CA GLU A 56 -13.03 0.22 -11.36
C GLU A 56 -13.59 0.08 -12.77
N GLU A 57 -13.08 -0.87 -13.56
CA GLU A 57 -13.59 -1.18 -14.91
C GLU A 57 -15.08 -1.57 -14.91
N ALA A 58 -15.55 -2.23 -13.85
CA ALA A 58 -16.95 -2.59 -13.66
C ALA A 58 -17.82 -1.42 -13.15
N GLY A 59 -17.22 -0.32 -12.68
CA GLY A 59 -17.93 0.77 -12.02
C GLY A 59 -18.47 0.40 -10.63
N GLU A 60 -17.88 -0.62 -10.00
CA GLU A 60 -18.29 -1.20 -8.71
C GLU A 60 -17.30 -0.89 -7.58
N LEU A 61 -16.20 -0.18 -7.86
CA LEU A 61 -15.17 0.11 -6.88
C LEU A 61 -15.66 1.08 -5.80
N ASP A 62 -15.57 0.65 -4.55
CA ASP A 62 -15.84 1.48 -3.38
C ASP A 62 -14.58 1.70 -2.51
N GLN A 63 -14.66 2.68 -1.59
CA GLN A 63 -13.56 3.00 -0.68
C GLN A 63 -13.21 1.84 0.25
N TRP A 64 -14.20 1.01 0.61
CA TRP A 64 -13.97 -0.15 1.46
C TRP A 64 -13.05 -1.16 0.77
N THR A 65 -13.31 -1.45 -0.52
CA THR A 65 -12.51 -2.34 -1.36
C THR A 65 -11.10 -1.80 -1.53
N ILE A 66 -10.94 -0.50 -1.82
CA ILE A 66 -9.62 0.13 -1.93
C ILE A 66 -8.83 -0.03 -0.62
N LYS A 67 -9.43 0.35 0.51
CA LYS A 67 -8.81 0.22 1.84
C LYS A 67 -8.45 -1.21 2.18
N GLN A 68 -9.31 -2.18 1.86
CA GLN A 68 -9.01 -3.60 2.08
C GLN A 68 -7.76 -4.04 1.32
N SER A 69 -7.66 -3.69 0.05
CA SER A 69 -6.50 -4.04 -0.77
C SER A 69 -5.22 -3.37 -0.26
N ILE A 70 -5.27 -2.09 0.13
CA ILE A 70 -4.12 -1.40 0.73
C ILE A 70 -3.72 -2.04 2.07
N SER A 71 -4.68 -2.33 2.95
CA SER A 71 -4.45 -3.00 4.25
C SER A 71 -3.75 -4.36 4.09
N ARG A 72 -4.16 -5.16 3.08
CA ARG A 72 -3.47 -6.42 2.75
C ARG A 72 -2.05 -6.18 2.22
N GLY A 73 -1.83 -5.10 1.46
CA GLY A 73 -0.50 -4.66 1.07
C GLY A 73 0.40 -4.29 2.27
N VAL A 74 -0.14 -3.57 3.25
CA VAL A 74 0.58 -3.25 4.49
C VAL A 74 0.87 -4.53 5.29
N THR A 75 -0.09 -5.43 5.40
CA THR A 75 0.08 -6.73 6.09
C THR A 75 1.19 -7.56 5.44
N TRP A 76 1.34 -7.47 4.11
CA TRP A 76 2.40 -8.15 3.37
C TRP A 76 3.80 -7.66 3.77
N LEU A 77 3.97 -6.37 4.10
CA LEU A 77 5.23 -5.84 4.64
C LEU A 77 5.61 -6.45 5.99
N GLY A 78 4.67 -7.00 6.76
CA GLY A 78 4.99 -7.78 7.95
C GLY A 78 5.83 -9.04 7.68
N LYS A 79 5.88 -9.51 6.43
CA LYS A 79 6.79 -10.59 5.96
C LYS A 79 8.06 -10.06 5.29
N TYR A 80 8.01 -8.82 4.81
CA TYR A 80 9.09 -8.15 4.09
C TYR A 80 9.31 -6.76 4.69
N PRO A 81 9.79 -6.66 5.94
CA PRO A 81 9.84 -5.41 6.67
C PRO A 81 10.81 -4.40 6.05
N VAL A 82 10.40 -3.13 5.99
CA VAL A 82 11.11 -2.06 5.26
C VAL A 82 11.59 -0.98 6.21
N GLU A 83 12.83 -0.51 6.01
CA GLU A 83 13.43 0.55 6.84
C GLU A 83 12.88 1.95 6.50
N ASN A 84 12.41 2.15 5.27
CA ASN A 84 11.80 3.40 4.85
C ASN A 84 10.28 3.36 5.06
N CYS A 85 9.77 4.17 6.00
CA CYS A 85 8.34 4.26 6.31
C CYS A 85 7.56 5.31 5.49
N ASN A 86 8.16 5.98 4.51
CA ASN A 86 7.50 7.07 3.79
C ASN A 86 6.17 6.65 3.16
N ILE A 87 6.09 5.43 2.62
CA ILE A 87 4.85 4.90 2.06
C ILE A 87 3.78 4.70 3.14
N LEU A 88 4.16 4.24 4.34
CA LEU A 88 3.24 4.08 5.48
C LEU A 88 2.76 5.45 5.98
N LYS A 89 3.67 6.42 6.10
CA LYS A 89 3.31 7.81 6.43
C LYS A 89 2.33 8.39 5.40
N SER A 90 2.59 8.20 4.11
CA SER A 90 1.70 8.67 3.04
C SER A 90 0.30 8.07 3.12
N ILE A 91 0.19 6.78 3.48
CA ILE A 91 -1.10 6.13 3.69
C ILE A 91 -1.80 6.72 4.92
N LEU A 92 -1.08 6.88 6.03
CA LEU A 92 -1.63 7.37 7.30
C LEU A 92 -2.17 8.81 7.21
N LEU A 93 -1.63 9.65 6.32
CA LEU A 93 -2.15 11.00 6.07
C LEU A 93 -3.63 11.04 5.65
N HIS A 94 -4.18 9.93 5.16
CA HIS A 94 -5.61 9.82 4.85
C HIS A 94 -6.49 9.63 6.10
N PHE A 95 -5.90 9.33 7.26
CA PHE A 95 -6.59 8.98 8.50
C PHE A 95 -6.26 9.91 9.68
N THR A 96 -5.24 10.76 9.54
CA THR A 96 -4.83 11.73 10.57
C THR A 96 -5.83 12.87 10.65
N CYS A 97 -6.35 13.14 11.85
CA CYS A 97 -7.39 14.13 12.09
C CYS A 97 -6.84 15.42 12.72
N THR A 98 -7.48 16.55 12.40
CA THR A 98 -7.62 17.69 13.34
C THR A 98 -8.44 17.25 14.56
N PRO A 99 -8.15 17.74 15.78
CA PRO A 99 -8.55 17.10 17.04
C PRO A 99 -10.05 16.81 17.13
N TRP A 100 -10.38 15.55 17.44
CA TRP A 100 -11.77 15.09 17.52
C TRP A 100 -12.31 15.16 18.96
N SER A 101 -13.63 15.33 19.06
CA SER A 101 -14.35 15.48 20.33
C SER A 101 -14.28 14.23 21.19
N VAL A 102 -14.06 14.44 22.48
CA VAL A 102 -13.64 13.53 23.56
C VAL A 102 -14.64 12.39 23.91
N THR A 103 -15.49 11.92 23.00
CA THR A 103 -16.65 11.08 23.38
C THR A 103 -16.95 9.91 22.44
N GLN A 104 -15.96 9.27 21.83
CA GLN A 104 -16.18 7.97 21.20
C GLN A 104 -15.83 6.82 22.13
N GLU A 105 -16.80 5.93 22.37
CA GLU A 105 -16.57 4.66 23.03
C GLU A 105 -15.68 3.77 22.15
N ASP A 106 -14.64 3.18 22.75
CA ASP A 106 -13.76 2.24 22.06
C ASP A 106 -14.47 0.89 21.84
N ASN A 107 -15.14 0.80 20.69
CA ASN A 107 -15.91 -0.36 20.23
C ASN A 107 -15.05 -1.47 19.60
N ARG A 108 -13.72 -1.38 19.67
CA ARG A 108 -12.83 -2.44 19.16
C ARG A 108 -12.97 -3.70 20.01
N ASN A 109 -12.86 -4.86 19.36
CA ASN A 109 -12.88 -6.15 20.05
C ASN A 109 -11.57 -6.38 20.85
N ASP A 110 -11.59 -7.34 21.77
CA ASP A 110 -10.46 -7.62 22.67
C ASP A 110 -9.17 -7.98 21.91
N PHE A 111 -9.28 -8.68 20.78
CA PHE A 111 -8.13 -9.02 19.95
C PHE A 111 -7.44 -7.76 19.39
N VAL A 112 -8.21 -6.79 18.90
CA VAL A 112 -7.67 -5.53 18.38
C VAL A 112 -7.11 -4.68 19.52
N LYS A 113 -7.78 -4.63 20.67
CA LYS A 113 -7.27 -3.92 21.85
C LYS A 113 -5.93 -4.46 22.32
N GLU A 114 -5.79 -5.79 22.35
CA GLU A 114 -4.55 -6.47 22.68
C GLU A 114 -3.45 -6.18 21.65
N MET A 115 -3.77 -6.21 20.35
CA MET A 115 -2.84 -5.88 19.27
C MET A 115 -2.25 -4.46 19.43
N PHE A 116 -3.09 -3.46 19.73
CA PHE A 116 -2.62 -2.09 20.00
C PHE A 116 -1.80 -2.00 21.30
N SER A 117 -2.20 -2.72 22.35
CA SER A 117 -1.46 -2.76 23.62
C SER A 117 -0.05 -3.34 23.46
N GLN A 118 0.10 -4.36 22.61
CA GLN A 118 1.40 -4.95 22.26
C GLN A 118 2.29 -3.95 21.50
N ALA A 119 1.73 -3.25 20.50
CA ALA A 119 2.46 -2.20 19.79
C ALA A 119 2.87 -1.06 20.73
N GLU A 120 1.98 -0.61 21.62
CA GLU A 120 2.29 0.44 22.59
C GLU A 120 3.40 0.00 23.56
N SER A 121 3.37 -1.25 24.01
CA SER A 121 4.42 -1.81 24.89
C SER A 121 5.78 -1.80 24.19
N LYS A 122 5.83 -2.17 22.91
CA LYS A 122 7.05 -2.10 22.08
C LYS A 122 7.57 -0.68 21.92
N LEU A 123 6.69 0.31 21.73
CA LEU A 123 7.10 1.71 21.69
C LEU A 123 7.71 2.17 23.02
N LYS A 124 7.12 1.77 24.16
CA LYS A 124 7.65 2.08 25.50
C LYS A 124 8.98 1.39 25.80
N GLU A 125 9.21 0.18 25.29
CA GLU A 125 10.50 -0.51 25.38
C GLU A 125 11.62 0.27 24.65
N CYS A 126 11.29 0.86 23.50
CA CYS A 126 12.22 1.60 22.65
C CYS A 126 12.39 3.09 23.02
N ASP A 127 11.37 3.68 23.64
CA ASP A 127 11.39 5.02 24.24
C ASP A 127 10.64 5.02 25.59
N PRO A 128 11.36 4.93 26.72
CA PRO A 128 10.76 4.96 28.06
C PRO A 128 9.98 6.25 28.38
N ASN A 129 10.18 7.33 27.62
CA ASN A 129 9.46 8.59 27.81
C ASN A 129 8.20 8.69 26.93
N TYR A 130 7.97 7.71 26.04
CA TYR A 130 6.80 7.68 25.18
C TYR A 130 5.51 7.67 26.01
N ARG A 131 4.60 8.58 25.68
CA ARG A 131 3.27 8.68 26.27
C ARG A 131 2.25 8.57 25.16
N SER A 132 1.38 7.56 25.25
CA SER A 132 0.26 7.44 24.35
C SER A 132 -0.73 8.59 24.60
N PHE A 133 -0.75 9.55 23.69
CA PHE A 133 -1.79 10.58 23.65
C PHE A 133 -2.28 10.72 22.21
N ASN A 134 -3.21 9.86 21.84
CA ASN A 134 -3.69 9.76 20.47
C ASN A 134 -5.14 10.23 20.38
N ALA A 135 -5.36 11.31 19.63
CA ALA A 135 -6.69 11.87 19.38
C ALA A 135 -7.53 10.98 18.43
N CYS A 136 -6.87 10.15 17.61
CA CYS A 136 -7.47 9.09 16.79
C CYS A 136 -6.44 7.98 16.56
N LEU A 137 -6.86 6.84 15.97
CA LEU A 137 -5.94 5.73 15.69
C LEU A 137 -4.91 6.08 14.60
N GLY A 138 -5.24 6.99 13.68
CA GLY A 138 -4.29 7.51 12.68
C GLY A 138 -3.04 8.11 13.33
N ASN A 139 -3.20 8.90 14.39
CA ASN A 139 -2.07 9.49 15.14
C ASN A 139 -1.20 8.42 15.81
N PHE A 140 -1.78 7.31 16.28
CA PHE A 140 -0.97 6.20 16.80
C PHE A 140 -0.12 5.54 15.70
N GLY A 141 -0.63 5.50 14.46
CA GLY A 141 0.16 5.11 13.30
C GLY A 141 1.33 6.06 13.03
N GLU A 142 1.15 7.37 13.25
CA GLU A 142 2.23 8.36 13.15
C GLU A 142 3.27 8.15 14.26
N ASP A 143 2.85 7.93 15.50
CA ASP A 143 3.75 7.60 16.62
C ASP A 143 4.64 6.40 16.28
N ILE A 144 4.05 5.34 15.68
CA ILE A 144 4.80 4.18 15.19
C ILE A 144 5.84 4.60 14.14
N CYS A 145 5.44 5.42 13.17
CA CYS A 145 6.33 5.85 12.09
C CYS A 145 7.42 6.83 12.56
N ASP A 146 7.23 7.53 13.67
CA ASP A 146 8.21 8.42 14.27
C ASP A 146 9.27 7.67 15.10
N HIS A 147 8.95 6.45 15.53
CA HIS A 147 9.89 5.52 16.16
C HIS A 147 10.38 4.42 15.21
N TRP A 148 10.13 4.58 13.91
CA TRP A 148 10.31 3.52 12.92
C TRP A 148 11.72 2.97 12.84
N ASP A 149 12.73 3.81 13.05
CA ASP A 149 14.15 3.43 13.09
C ASP A 149 14.43 2.30 14.09
N LYS A 150 13.60 2.16 15.13
CA LYS A 150 13.71 1.13 16.16
C LYS A 150 12.75 -0.04 15.98
N VAL A 151 11.62 0.16 15.29
CA VAL A 151 10.50 -0.82 15.25
C VAL A 151 10.15 -1.33 13.85
N TRP A 152 10.88 -0.92 12.80
CA TRP A 152 10.59 -1.28 11.42
C TRP A 152 10.54 -2.79 11.15
N ASN A 153 11.20 -3.62 11.97
CA ASN A 153 11.24 -5.07 11.83
C ASN A 153 10.18 -5.79 12.68
N GLU A 154 9.37 -5.05 13.45
CA GLU A 154 8.35 -5.61 14.33
C GLU A 154 7.03 -5.77 13.55
N LYS A 155 6.65 -7.03 13.27
CA LYS A 155 5.43 -7.35 12.49
C LYS A 155 4.17 -6.66 13.05
N ILE A 156 4.07 -6.55 14.37
CA ILE A 156 2.92 -5.94 15.05
C ILE A 156 2.66 -4.49 14.60
N MET A 157 3.70 -3.75 14.22
CA MET A 157 3.57 -2.36 13.75
C MET A 157 2.82 -2.30 12.42
N TYR A 158 3.13 -3.20 11.50
CA TYR A 158 2.41 -3.34 10.24
C TYR A 158 0.98 -3.82 10.44
N ASP A 159 0.75 -4.73 11.39
CA ASP A 159 -0.59 -5.23 11.69
C ASP A 159 -1.50 -4.11 12.24
N VAL A 160 -0.97 -3.25 13.10
CA VAL A 160 -1.68 -2.05 13.59
C VAL A 160 -1.97 -1.07 12.45
N ILE A 161 -0.97 -0.71 11.63
CA ILE A 161 -1.19 0.21 10.51
C ILE A 161 -2.19 -0.37 9.51
N SER A 162 -2.10 -1.67 9.23
CA SER A 162 -3.07 -2.40 8.41
C SER A 162 -4.49 -2.30 8.97
N TYR A 163 -4.65 -2.44 10.29
CA TYR A 163 -5.95 -2.25 10.93
C TYR A 163 -6.46 -0.82 10.81
N ILE A 164 -5.61 0.19 11.02
CA ILE A 164 -5.99 1.61 10.84
C ILE A 164 -6.55 1.82 9.42
N VAL A 165 -5.81 1.34 8.41
CA VAL A 165 -6.22 1.48 7.00
C VAL A 165 -7.58 0.84 6.71
N PHE A 166 -7.82 -0.35 7.28
CA PHE A 166 -9.06 -1.08 7.05
C PHE A 166 -10.23 -0.54 7.87
N GLY A 167 -10.01 -0.36 9.18
CA GLY A 167 -11.03 -0.13 10.19
C GLY A 167 -11.47 1.32 10.32
N GLU A 168 -10.58 2.28 10.07
CA GLU A 168 -10.89 3.69 10.29
C GLU A 168 -11.52 4.34 9.06
N GLU A 169 -12.37 5.34 9.29
CA GLU A 169 -12.90 6.17 8.21
C GLU A 169 -11.81 7.11 7.68
N ALA A 170 -11.56 7.04 6.37
CA ALA A 170 -10.58 7.91 5.73
C ALA A 170 -11.13 9.34 5.65
N GLN A 171 -10.39 10.30 6.19
CA GLN A 171 -10.69 11.73 6.08
C GLN A 171 -10.52 12.24 4.64
N LYS A 172 -9.65 11.58 3.89
CA LYS A 172 -9.45 11.78 2.45
C LYS A 172 -9.60 10.44 1.76
N GLU A 173 -10.54 10.34 0.82
CA GLU A 173 -10.71 9.15 0.01
C GLU A 173 -9.48 8.84 -0.86
N PHE A 174 -9.25 7.56 -1.10
CA PHE A 174 -8.22 7.10 -2.04
C PHE A 174 -8.79 7.06 -3.45
N THR A 175 -8.00 7.48 -4.43
CA THR A 175 -8.31 7.18 -5.84
C THR A 175 -7.86 5.76 -6.19
N TRP A 176 -8.49 5.13 -7.19
CA TRP A 176 -8.05 3.81 -7.67
C TRP A 176 -6.58 3.82 -8.14
N TYR A 177 -6.16 4.92 -8.78
CA TYR A 177 -4.80 5.08 -9.29
C TYR A 177 -3.78 5.21 -8.16
N GLU A 178 -4.12 6.00 -7.14
CA GLU A 178 -3.32 6.15 -5.91
C GLU A 178 -3.18 4.79 -5.20
N ALA A 179 -4.25 4.01 -5.11
CA ALA A 179 -4.23 2.69 -4.49
C ALA A 179 -3.30 1.70 -5.22
N ILE A 180 -3.37 1.63 -6.55
CA ILE A 180 -2.44 0.81 -7.36
C ILE A 180 -1.00 1.30 -7.18
N SER A 181 -0.79 2.62 -7.18
CA SER A 181 0.53 3.22 -6.99
C SER A 181 1.11 2.91 -5.61
N ILE A 182 0.28 2.93 -4.55
CA ILE A 182 0.67 2.53 -3.20
C ILE A 182 1.12 1.07 -3.17
N LEU A 183 0.35 0.16 -3.77
CA LEU A 183 0.71 -1.27 -3.83
C LEU A 183 2.00 -1.50 -4.62
N LYS A 184 2.23 -0.71 -5.67
CA LYS A 184 3.49 -0.75 -6.42
C LYS A 184 4.66 -0.23 -5.60
N GLU A 185 4.48 0.87 -4.88
CA GLU A 185 5.54 1.45 -4.06
C GLU A 185 5.90 0.54 -2.89
N ILE A 186 4.92 -0.12 -2.26
CA ILE A 186 5.14 -1.17 -1.25
C ILE A 186 6.10 -2.26 -1.78
N GLU A 187 5.91 -2.71 -3.02
CA GLU A 187 6.84 -3.66 -3.65
C GLU A 187 8.22 -3.06 -3.86
N VAL A 188 8.29 -1.81 -4.37
CA VAL A 188 9.57 -1.14 -4.66
C VAL A 188 10.42 -1.05 -3.40
N VAL A 189 9.85 -0.55 -2.30
CA VAL A 189 10.59 -0.42 -1.03
C VAL A 189 10.99 -1.77 -0.44
N ALA A 190 10.19 -2.82 -0.62
CA ALA A 190 10.58 -4.16 -0.20
C ALA A 190 11.70 -4.74 -1.10
N ASN A 191 11.69 -4.43 -2.39
CA ASN A 191 12.65 -4.94 -3.36
C ASN A 191 14.06 -4.39 -3.17
N GLU A 192 14.21 -3.18 -2.62
CA GLU A 192 15.51 -2.62 -2.24
C GLU A 192 16.30 -3.57 -1.34
N LYS A 193 15.60 -4.34 -0.51
CA LYS A 193 16.21 -5.26 0.48
C LYS A 193 16.10 -6.73 0.10
N TYR A 194 14.95 -7.16 -0.43
CA TYR A 194 14.62 -8.58 -0.55
C TYR A 194 14.65 -9.10 -1.99
N GLY A 195 14.71 -8.22 -3.00
CA GLY A 195 14.66 -8.61 -4.40
C GLY A 195 13.43 -9.45 -4.74
N VAL A 196 12.27 -9.11 -4.15
CA VAL A 196 11.02 -9.85 -4.36
C VAL A 196 10.61 -9.75 -5.84
N LYS A 197 10.25 -10.89 -6.42
CA LYS A 197 9.77 -11.00 -7.80
C LYS A 197 8.37 -11.54 -7.82
#